data_AF-A0A373DGG5-F1
#
_entry.id   AF-A0A373DGG5-F1
#
_cell.length_a   1.000
_cell.length_b   1.000
_cell.length_c   1.000
_cell.angle_alpha   90.00
_cell.angle_beta   90.00
_cell.angle_gamma   90.00
#
_symmetry.space_group_name_H-M   'P 1'
#
loop_
_entity.id
_entity.type
_entity.pdbx_description
1 polymer ?
#
loop_
_entity_poly.entity_id
_entity_poly.type
_entity_poly.pdbx_seq_one_letter_code
_entity_poly.pdbx_strand_id
1 'polypeptide(L)'
;MHRQVAESVTVYDCVRFVFVCDGSIVLRGDAEPRPVSSGDVVLVTTGVAFGWEPEGRTVVTTVPLDTGYLLGVFFWQHLEHAADLADAAELAARMYPDPIQVLRLGEPAVERLGPVLDDLTALTAELPEAAGFFRLQSLVDEVLSAIAPHIRTAPGVQWPVSLGPRARVPR
;
A
#
# COMPACT_ATOMS: atom_id res chain seq x y z
N MET A 1 27.49 -6.81 0.67
CA MET A 1 27.41 -6.52 2.12
C MET A 1 26.06 -5.85 2.36
N HIS A 2 25.00 -6.64 2.64
CA HIS A 2 23.66 -6.10 2.85
C HIS A 2 23.56 -5.59 4.30
N ARG A 3 23.48 -4.27 4.46
CA ARG A 3 23.32 -3.62 5.76
C ARG A 3 21.89 -3.92 6.25
N GLN A 4 21.76 -4.71 7.32
CA GLN A 4 20.50 -4.84 8.05
C GLN A 4 20.23 -3.50 8.73
N VAL A 5 19.09 -2.89 8.42
CA VAL A 5 18.62 -1.69 9.08
C VAL A 5 17.27 -2.06 9.67
N ALA A 6 17.22 -2.28 10.99
CA ALA A 6 15.95 -2.22 11.70
C ALA A 6 15.36 -0.82 11.51
N GLU A 7 14.04 -0.74 11.37
CA GLU A 7 13.35 0.54 11.26
C GLU A 7 12.91 0.99 12.66
N SER A 8 13.50 2.09 13.13
CA SER A 8 13.11 2.73 14.40
C SER A 8 11.65 3.14 14.38
N VAL A 9 10.96 2.95 15.49
CA VAL A 9 9.55 3.35 15.65
C VAL A 9 9.39 4.84 15.39
N THR A 10 8.67 5.20 14.33
CA THR A 10 8.46 6.56 13.85
C THR A 10 7.01 6.75 13.40
N VAL A 11 6.51 7.97 13.46
CA VAL A 11 5.21 8.35 12.89
C VAL A 11 5.44 8.98 11.52
N TYR A 12 4.75 8.48 10.50
CA TYR A 12 4.84 8.97 9.13
C TYR A 12 3.55 9.71 8.72
N ASP A 13 3.68 10.67 7.81
CA ASP A 13 2.58 11.44 7.22
C ASP A 13 2.01 10.80 5.94
N CYS A 14 2.59 9.68 5.51
CA CYS A 14 2.23 8.90 4.33
C CYS A 14 1.73 7.50 4.71
N VAL A 15 1.06 6.84 3.75
CA VAL A 15 0.75 5.40 3.86
C VAL A 15 1.98 4.61 3.42
N ARG A 16 2.33 3.56 4.16
CA ARG A 16 3.49 2.71 3.87
C ARG A 16 3.06 1.29 3.57
N PHE A 17 3.64 0.73 2.52
CA PHE A 17 3.55 -0.70 2.20
C PHE A 17 4.94 -1.33 2.39
N VAL A 18 5.08 -2.13 3.44
CA VAL A 18 6.34 -2.78 3.81
C VAL A 18 6.31 -4.23 3.33
N PHE A 19 6.98 -4.51 2.23
CA PHE A 19 7.07 -5.83 1.62
C PHE A 19 8.19 -6.62 2.29
N VAL A 20 7.86 -7.80 2.83
CA VAL A 20 8.88 -8.76 3.29
C VAL A 20 9.19 -9.69 2.11
N CYS A 21 10.31 -9.41 1.44
CA CYS A 21 10.73 -10.12 0.23
C CYS A 21 11.52 -11.40 0.56
N ASP A 22 12.27 -11.40 1.65
CA ASP A 22 13.03 -12.56 2.15
C ASP A 22 13.18 -12.50 3.67
N GLY A 23 13.19 -13.64 4.35
CA GLY A 23 13.28 -13.74 5.81
C GLY A 23 12.00 -13.34 6.56
N SER A 24 12.18 -12.80 7.77
CA SER A 24 11.08 -12.33 8.62
C SER A 24 11.48 -11.13 9.49
N ILE A 25 10.46 -10.36 9.87
CA ILE A 25 10.53 -9.19 10.73
C ILE A 25 9.50 -9.28 11.84
N VAL A 26 9.76 -8.66 12.99
CA VAL A 26 8.78 -8.48 14.06
C VAL A 26 8.38 -7.02 14.14
N LEU A 27 7.07 -6.77 14.12
CA LEU A 27 6.52 -5.42 14.19
C LEU A 27 6.74 -4.78 15.57
N ARG A 28 6.84 -3.44 15.59
CA ARG A 28 7.02 -2.59 16.76
C ARG A 28 6.13 -1.34 16.65
N GLY A 29 5.97 -0.62 17.76
CA GLY A 29 5.14 0.59 17.84
C GLY A 29 3.70 0.23 18.24
N ASP A 30 2.73 0.79 17.51
CA ASP A 30 1.30 0.60 17.76
C ASP A 30 0.79 -0.76 17.23
N ALA A 31 1.61 -1.47 16.45
CA ALA A 31 1.33 -2.84 16.06
C ALA A 31 1.54 -3.80 17.23
N GLU A 32 0.64 -4.77 17.41
CA GLU A 32 0.92 -5.93 18.26
C GLU A 32 2.22 -6.62 17.80
N PRO A 33 3.18 -6.88 18.71
CA PRO A 33 4.40 -7.58 18.35
C PRO A 33 4.10 -8.98 17.80
N ARG A 34 4.33 -9.18 16.52
CA ARG A 34 4.16 -10.46 15.84
C ARG A 34 5.12 -10.60 14.67
N PRO A 35 5.54 -11.83 14.33
CA PRO A 35 6.34 -12.09 13.15
C PRO A 35 5.52 -11.90 11.88
N VAL A 36 6.19 -11.37 10.86
CA VAL A 36 5.72 -11.19 9.49
C VAL A 36 6.84 -11.70 8.59
N SER A 37 6.51 -12.53 7.61
CA SER A 37 7.47 -13.35 6.87
C SER A 37 7.42 -13.05 5.37
N SER A 38 8.37 -13.61 4.62
CA SER A 38 8.38 -13.59 3.15
C SER A 38 6.98 -13.83 2.57
N GLY A 39 6.58 -12.98 1.61
CA GLY A 39 5.25 -13.06 1.01
C GLY A 39 4.18 -12.23 1.70
N ASP A 40 4.50 -11.58 2.82
CA ASP A 40 3.61 -10.65 3.49
C ASP A 40 3.91 -9.19 3.12
N VAL A 41 2.88 -8.36 3.21
CA VAL A 41 2.99 -6.90 3.11
C VAL A 41 2.33 -6.27 4.33
N VAL A 42 3.01 -5.34 4.98
CA VAL A 42 2.41 -4.53 6.06
C VAL A 42 1.93 -3.21 5.47
N LEU A 43 0.62 -2.99 5.48
CA LEU A 43 0.00 -1.70 5.22
C LEU A 43 -0.04 -0.90 6.52
N VAL A 44 0.50 0.31 6.52
CA VAL A 44 0.53 1.23 7.65
C VAL A 44 -0.03 2.57 7.22
N THR A 45 -1.08 3.04 7.88
CA THR A 45 -1.69 4.36 7.64
C THR A 45 -0.89 5.48 8.31
N THR A 46 -1.16 6.72 7.91
CA THR A 46 -0.54 7.93 8.47
C THR A 46 -0.90 8.14 9.95
N GLY A 47 -0.02 8.79 10.72
CA GLY A 47 -0.29 9.19 12.10
C GLY A 47 -0.10 8.08 13.16
N VAL A 48 0.40 6.91 12.75
CA VAL A 48 0.56 5.73 13.60
C VAL A 48 2.05 5.47 13.83
N ALA A 49 2.43 5.15 15.06
CA ALA A 49 3.81 4.83 15.38
C ALA A 49 4.14 3.42 14.90
N PHE A 50 5.09 3.30 13.97
CA PHE A 50 5.43 2.02 13.35
C PHE A 50 6.95 1.84 13.22
N GLY A 51 7.40 0.61 13.47
CA GLY A 51 8.76 0.17 13.21
C GLY A 51 8.82 -1.35 13.14
N TRP A 52 9.99 -1.90 12.85
CA TRP A 52 10.19 -3.35 12.81
C TRP A 52 11.65 -3.73 13.05
N GLU A 53 11.83 -4.96 13.54
CA GLU A 53 13.14 -5.55 13.77
C GLU A 53 13.29 -6.85 12.98
N PRO A 54 14.44 -7.11 12.34
CA PRO A 54 14.67 -8.36 11.63
C PRO A 54 14.89 -9.53 12.60
N GLU A 55 14.33 -10.71 12.31
CA GLU A 55 14.60 -11.95 13.09
C GLU A 55 15.86 -12.69 12.60
N GLY A 56 16.51 -12.16 11.57
CA GLY A 56 17.68 -12.75 10.93
C GLY A 56 18.02 -11.98 9.66
N ARG A 57 18.63 -12.63 8.68
CA ARG A 57 18.80 -12.03 7.35
C ARG A 57 17.41 -11.83 6.74
N THR A 58 17.10 -10.60 6.38
CA THR A 58 15.84 -10.25 5.73
C THR A 58 16.08 -9.25 4.60
N VAL A 59 15.21 -9.28 3.60
CA VAL A 59 15.10 -8.28 2.55
C VAL A 59 13.72 -7.66 2.64
N VAL A 60 13.67 -6.36 2.85
CA VAL A 60 12.45 -5.58 2.99
C VAL A 60 12.49 -4.41 2.03
N THR A 61 11.41 -4.20 1.29
CA THR A 61 11.21 -3.00 0.48
C THR A 61 10.03 -2.22 1.02
N THR A 62 10.19 -0.93 1.24
CA THR A 62 9.07 -0.07 1.66
C THR A 62 8.69 0.88 0.55
N VAL A 63 7.40 0.88 0.19
CA VAL A 63 6.81 1.82 -0.75
C VAL A 63 5.97 2.83 0.05
N PRO A 64 6.49 4.04 0.31
CA PRO A 64 5.68 5.13 0.88
C PRO A 64 4.87 5.79 -0.24
N LEU A 65 3.58 5.98 -0.01
CA LEU A 65 2.68 6.70 -0.91
C LEU A 65 2.00 7.84 -0.17
N ASP A 66 1.97 9.01 -0.80
CA ASP A 66 1.27 10.18 -0.27
C ASP A 66 -0.21 9.87 -0.04
N THR A 67 -0.74 10.35 1.08
CA THR A 67 -2.13 10.10 1.46
C THR A 67 -3.08 10.80 0.49
N GLY A 68 -2.75 12.02 0.05
CA GLY A 68 -3.54 12.76 -0.94
C GLY A 68 -3.58 12.05 -2.30
N TYR A 69 -2.47 11.46 -2.74
CA TYR A 69 -2.41 10.62 -3.93
C TYR A 69 -3.34 9.41 -3.84
N LEU A 70 -3.28 8.64 -2.75
CA LEU A 70 -4.16 7.47 -2.56
C LEU A 70 -5.62 7.85 -2.44
N LEU A 71 -5.94 8.96 -1.76
CA LEU A 71 -7.29 9.51 -1.71
C LEU A 71 -7.78 9.95 -3.08
N GLY A 72 -6.90 10.50 -3.92
CA GLY A 72 -7.20 10.80 -5.32
C GLY A 72 -7.58 9.54 -6.09
N VAL A 73 -6.77 8.48 -6.00
CA VAL A 73 -7.07 7.19 -6.64
C VAL A 73 -8.41 6.64 -6.16
N PHE A 74 -8.63 6.64 -4.84
CA PHE A 74 -9.88 6.19 -4.23
C PHE A 74 -11.10 7.02 -4.67
N PHE A 75 -10.98 8.34 -4.70
CA PHE A 75 -12.02 9.25 -5.20
C PHE A 75 -12.40 8.92 -6.65
N TRP A 76 -11.41 8.74 -7.53
CA TRP A 76 -11.68 8.39 -8.93
C TRP A 76 -12.35 7.03 -9.11
N GLN A 77 -12.11 6.07 -8.20
CA GLN A 77 -12.79 4.77 -8.18
C GLN A 77 -14.23 4.86 -7.65
N HIS A 78 -14.58 5.93 -6.93
CA HIS A 78 -15.85 6.09 -6.22
C HIS A 78 -16.50 7.46 -6.46
N LEU A 79 -16.40 7.98 -7.69
CA LEU A 79 -16.95 9.28 -8.07
C LEU A 79 -18.43 9.44 -7.73
N GLU A 80 -19.18 8.35 -7.74
CA GLU A 80 -20.61 8.37 -7.43
C GLU A 80 -20.92 8.42 -5.91
N HIS A 81 -19.90 8.32 -5.05
CA HIS A 81 -20.04 8.21 -3.60
C HIS A 81 -19.34 9.31 -2.79
N ALA A 82 -18.53 10.15 -3.45
CA ALA A 82 -17.83 11.27 -2.84
C ALA A 82 -17.95 12.50 -3.75
N ALA A 83 -18.39 13.65 -3.21
CA ALA A 83 -18.48 14.88 -4.00
C ALA A 83 -17.11 15.54 -4.21
N ASP A 84 -16.19 15.32 -3.26
CA ASP A 84 -14.82 15.82 -3.30
C ASP A 84 -13.85 14.90 -2.54
N LEU A 85 -12.59 15.34 -2.40
CA LEU A 85 -11.55 14.59 -1.70
C LEU A 85 -11.78 14.50 -0.18
N ALA A 86 -12.52 15.44 0.42
CA ALA A 86 -12.84 15.38 1.85
C ALA A 86 -13.86 14.27 2.12
N ASP A 87 -14.93 14.21 1.30
CA ASP A 87 -15.90 13.11 1.34
C ASP A 87 -15.22 11.75 1.11
N ALA A 88 -14.28 11.70 0.15
CA ALA A 88 -13.51 10.50 -0.14
C ALA A 88 -12.65 10.06 1.06
N ALA A 89 -12.05 11.01 1.78
CA ALA A 89 -11.27 10.73 2.98
C ALA A 89 -12.14 10.18 4.11
N GLU A 90 -13.31 10.77 4.35
CA GLU A 90 -14.26 10.26 5.35
C GLU A 90 -14.75 8.86 5.00
N LEU A 91 -15.06 8.61 3.71
CA LEU A 91 -15.47 7.30 3.24
C LEU A 91 -14.34 6.28 3.40
N ALA A 92 -13.11 6.60 2.98
CA ALA A 92 -11.96 5.72 3.14
C ALA A 92 -11.69 5.37 4.61
N ALA A 93 -11.77 6.35 5.53
CA ALA A 93 -11.61 6.12 6.96
C ALA A 93 -12.67 5.17 7.54
N ARG A 94 -13.92 5.25 7.06
CA ARG A 94 -14.98 4.30 7.44
C ARG A 94 -14.73 2.90 6.85
N MET A 95 -14.19 2.83 5.64
CA MET A 95 -13.98 1.57 4.94
C MET A 95 -12.76 0.81 5.42
N TYR A 96 -11.70 1.50 5.81
CA TYR A 96 -10.41 0.92 6.20
C TYR A 96 -10.03 1.40 7.61
N PRO A 97 -10.75 0.95 8.65
CA PRO A 97 -10.55 1.46 10.01
C PRO A 97 -9.27 0.94 10.68
N ASP A 98 -8.71 -0.17 10.20
CA ASP A 98 -7.51 -0.78 10.77
C ASP A 98 -6.26 0.01 10.32
N PRO A 99 -5.55 0.70 11.24
CA PRO A 99 -4.42 1.54 10.88
C PRO A 99 -3.19 0.75 10.43
N ILE A 100 -3.09 -0.52 10.83
CA ILE A 100 -2.02 -1.45 10.49
C ILE A 100 -2.64 -2.78 10.06
N GLN A 101 -2.34 -3.22 8.84
CA GLN A 101 -2.81 -4.49 8.32
C GLN A 101 -1.65 -5.32 7.78
N VAL A 102 -1.61 -6.60 8.15
CA VAL A 102 -0.75 -7.58 7.47
C VAL A 102 -1.56 -8.25 6.37
N LEU A 103 -1.12 -8.02 5.13
CA LEU A 103 -1.68 -8.53 3.88
C LEU A 103 -0.90 -9.79 3.49
N ARG A 104 -1.59 -10.93 3.37
CA ARG A 104 -0.99 -12.23 3.06
C ARG A 104 -1.05 -12.46 1.54
N LEU A 105 -0.05 -11.98 0.81
CA LEU A 105 0.02 -12.14 -0.66
C LEU A 105 0.58 -13.51 -1.04
N GLY A 106 1.46 -14.06 -0.20
CA GLY A 106 2.21 -15.28 -0.44
C GLY A 106 3.51 -15.02 -1.20
N GLU A 107 4.52 -15.86 -0.94
CA GLU A 107 5.86 -15.72 -1.52
C GLU A 107 5.84 -15.57 -3.05
N PRO A 108 5.09 -16.39 -3.83
CA PRO A 108 5.12 -16.27 -5.28
C PRO A 108 4.61 -14.91 -5.80
N ALA A 109 3.71 -14.25 -5.07
CA ALA A 109 3.19 -12.95 -5.47
C ALA A 109 4.19 -11.82 -5.18
N VAL A 110 4.86 -11.86 -4.03
CA VAL A 110 5.91 -10.89 -3.69
C VAL A 110 7.14 -11.08 -4.58
N GLU A 111 7.52 -12.33 -4.89
CA GLU A 111 8.60 -12.61 -5.86
C GLU A 111 8.31 -12.03 -7.25
N ARG A 112 7.07 -12.14 -7.73
CA ARG A 112 6.66 -11.51 -9.01
C ARG A 112 6.72 -9.99 -8.97
N LEU A 113 6.46 -9.38 -7.82
CA LEU A 113 6.61 -7.94 -7.62
C LEU A 113 8.06 -7.49 -7.48
N GLY A 114 9.01 -8.40 -7.24
CA GLY A 114 10.43 -8.07 -7.05
C GLY A 114 10.97 -7.11 -8.12
N PRO A 115 10.87 -7.43 -9.43
CA PRO A 115 11.32 -6.53 -10.49
C PRO A 115 10.62 -5.17 -10.49
N VAL A 116 9.33 -5.11 -10.15
CA VAL A 116 8.56 -3.85 -10.07
C VAL A 116 9.07 -2.98 -8.92
N LEU A 117 9.34 -3.59 -7.77
CA LEU A 117 9.89 -2.93 -6.59
C LEU A 117 11.33 -2.44 -6.82
N ASP A 118 12.14 -3.22 -7.55
CA ASP A 118 13.48 -2.83 -7.97
C ASP A 118 13.44 -1.64 -8.95
N ASP A 119 12.53 -1.67 -9.94
CA ASP A 119 12.31 -0.58 -10.89
C ASP A 119 11.85 0.71 -10.18
N LEU A 120 10.93 0.62 -9.21
CA LEU A 120 10.52 1.75 -8.38
C LEU A 120 11.71 2.37 -7.63
N THR A 121 12.58 1.52 -7.07
CA THR A 121 13.78 1.96 -6.36
C THR A 121 14.75 2.66 -7.30
N ALA A 122 14.97 2.10 -8.50
CA ALA A 122 15.85 2.71 -9.50
C ALA A 122 15.32 4.06 -10.00
N LEU A 123 14.02 4.15 -10.32
CA LEU A 123 13.40 5.37 -10.83
C LEU A 123 13.33 6.50 -9.81
N THR A 124 13.20 6.19 -8.52
CA THR A 124 13.15 7.19 -7.45
C THR A 124 14.54 7.65 -6.99
N ALA A 125 15.60 6.90 -7.31
CA ALA A 125 16.98 7.34 -7.13
C ALA A 125 17.38 8.44 -8.13
N GLU A 126 16.71 8.49 -9.27
CA GLU A 126 16.87 9.53 -10.30
C GLU A 126 15.75 10.58 -10.14
N LEU A 127 16.02 11.86 -10.46
CA LEU A 127 14.95 12.88 -10.50
C LEU A 127 14.12 12.66 -11.78
N PRO A 128 12.83 12.26 -11.70
CA PRO A 128 12.11 11.85 -12.90
C PRO A 128 11.74 13.06 -13.78
N GLU A 129 12.09 13.00 -15.06
CA GLU A 129 11.44 13.81 -16.09
C GLU A 129 9.98 13.36 -16.28
N ALA A 130 9.18 14.06 -17.11
CA ALA A 130 7.77 13.75 -17.31
C ALA A 130 7.50 12.28 -17.72
N ALA A 131 8.38 11.68 -18.53
CA ALA A 131 8.28 10.26 -18.89
C ALA A 131 8.55 9.33 -17.68
N GLY A 132 9.48 9.72 -16.81
CA GLY A 132 9.77 9.00 -15.57
C GLY A 132 8.59 9.04 -14.60
N PHE A 133 7.83 10.15 -14.56
CA PHE A 133 6.61 10.25 -13.76
C PHE A 133 5.54 9.23 -14.18
N PHE A 134 5.21 9.13 -15.47
CA PHE A 134 4.21 8.15 -15.93
C PHE A 134 4.67 6.71 -15.75
N ARG A 135 5.98 6.45 -15.89
CA ARG A 135 6.55 5.14 -15.58
C ARG A 135 6.41 4.82 -14.09
N LEU A 136 6.73 5.78 -13.21
CA LEU A 136 6.55 5.66 -11.77
C LEU A 136 5.09 5.33 -11.42
N GLN A 137 4.14 6.08 -11.99
CA GLN A 137 2.71 5.82 -11.79
C GLN A 137 2.30 4.41 -12.23
N SER A 138 2.75 3.96 -13.42
CA SER A 138 2.44 2.62 -13.91
C SER A 138 2.93 1.52 -12.97
N LEU A 139 4.10 1.69 -12.35
CA LEU A 139 4.66 0.72 -11.40
C LEU A 139 3.93 0.76 -10.05
N VAL A 140 3.56 1.96 -9.58
CA VAL A 140 2.73 2.12 -8.38
C VAL A 140 1.37 1.45 -8.59
N ASP A 141 0.73 1.64 -9.74
CA ASP A 141 -0.55 0.99 -10.07
C ASP A 141 -0.43 -0.53 -10.10
N GLU A 142 0.69 -1.08 -10.59
CA GLU A 142 0.96 -2.52 -10.57
C GLU A 142 1.06 -3.05 -9.13
N VAL A 143 1.76 -2.33 -8.25
CA VAL A 143 1.83 -2.65 -6.82
C VAL A 143 0.44 -2.57 -6.17
N LEU A 144 -0.30 -1.48 -6.39
CA LEU A 144 -1.64 -1.26 -5.83
C LEU A 144 -2.62 -2.34 -6.29
N SER A 145 -2.59 -2.71 -7.57
CA SER A 145 -3.41 -3.77 -8.15
C SER A 145 -3.14 -5.13 -7.48
N ALA A 146 -1.87 -5.43 -7.17
CA ALA A 146 -1.50 -6.68 -6.52
C ALA A 146 -1.94 -6.75 -5.05
N ILE A 147 -1.88 -5.63 -4.32
CA ILE A 147 -2.23 -5.61 -2.88
C ILE A 147 -3.74 -5.41 -2.62
N ALA A 148 -4.46 -4.71 -3.51
CA ALA A 148 -5.84 -4.30 -3.28
C ALA A 148 -6.79 -5.45 -2.87
N PRO A 149 -6.73 -6.65 -3.47
CA PRO A 149 -7.58 -7.78 -3.07
C PRO A 149 -7.35 -8.28 -1.63
N HIS A 150 -6.21 -7.93 -1.03
CA HIS A 150 -5.80 -8.40 0.29
C HIS A 150 -6.11 -7.41 1.41
N ILE A 151 -6.48 -6.16 1.07
CA ILE A 151 -6.81 -5.12 2.05
C ILE A 151 -8.14 -5.45 2.71
N ARG A 152 -8.16 -5.52 4.04
CA ARG A 152 -9.39 -5.73 4.79
C ARG A 152 -10.18 -4.44 4.89
N THR A 153 -11.47 -4.54 4.58
CA THR A 153 -12.46 -3.50 4.79
C THR A 153 -13.25 -3.77 6.08
N ALA A 154 -13.90 -2.74 6.61
CA ALA A 154 -14.74 -2.89 7.80
C ALA A 154 -15.92 -3.87 7.52
N PRO A 155 -16.28 -4.73 8.48
CA PRO A 155 -17.38 -5.67 8.31
C PRO A 155 -18.70 -4.97 8.02
N GLY A 156 -19.47 -5.47 7.06
CA GLY A 156 -20.80 -4.93 6.76
C GLY A 156 -20.81 -3.59 6.03
N VAL A 157 -19.63 -3.04 5.69
CA VAL A 157 -19.53 -1.99 4.67
C VAL A 157 -20.01 -2.60 3.35
N GLN A 158 -21.22 -2.26 2.95
CA GLN A 158 -21.63 -2.46 1.57
C GLN A 158 -20.78 -1.50 0.76
N TRP A 159 -19.92 -2.04 -0.11
CA TRP A 159 -19.37 -1.25 -1.20
C TRP A 159 -20.58 -0.59 -1.84
N PRO A 160 -20.65 0.73 -1.88
CA PRO A 160 -21.80 1.36 -2.47
C PRO A 160 -21.76 0.89 -3.94
N VAL A 161 -22.76 0.07 -4.26
CA VAL A 161 -22.71 -0.80 -5.44
C VAL A 161 -22.64 0.13 -6.62
N SER A 162 -21.55 0.08 -7.40
CA SER A 162 -21.52 0.76 -8.68
C SER A 162 -22.71 0.23 -9.48
N LEU A 163 -23.78 1.02 -9.54
CA LEU A 163 -24.72 0.98 -10.64
C LEU A 163 -23.90 1.49 -11.81
N GLY A 164 -23.10 0.61 -12.41
CA GLY A 164 -22.34 0.94 -13.61
C GLY A 164 -23.27 1.65 -14.58
N PRO A 165 -22.82 2.70 -15.28
CA PRO A 165 -23.68 3.37 -16.23
C PRO A 165 -24.12 2.33 -17.25
N ARG A 166 -25.42 1.99 -17.24
CA ARG A 166 -26.06 1.40 -18.42
C ARG A 166 -26.09 2.50 -19.49
N ALA A 167 -24.93 2.78 -20.08
CA ALA A 167 -24.86 3.39 -21.39
C ALA A 167 -25.41 2.34 -22.36
N ARG A 168 -26.73 2.32 -22.56
CA ARG A 168 -27.28 1.80 -23.80
C ARG A 168 -26.75 2.71 -24.89
N VAL A 169 -25.71 2.27 -25.58
CA VAL A 169 -25.29 2.87 -26.84
C VAL A 169 -26.45 2.67 -27.82
N PRO A 170 -27.12 3.73 -28.30
CA PRO A 170 -28.04 3.59 -29.42
C PRO A 170 -27.20 3.20 -30.65
N ARG A 171 -27.63 2.15 -31.36
CA ARG A 171 -27.10 1.79 -32.69
C ARG A 171 -27.51 2.82 -33.73
#